data_AF-A0A924TU24-F1
#
_entry.id   AF-A0A924TU24-F1
#
_cell.length_a   1.000
_cell.length_b   1.000
_cell.length_c   1.000
_cell.angle_alpha   90.00
_cell.angle_beta   90.00
_cell.angle_gamma   90.00
#
_symmetry.space_group_name_H-M   'P 1'
#
loop_
_entity.id
_entity.type
_entity.pdbx_description
1 polymer ?
#
loop_
_entity_poly.entity_id
_entity_poly.type
_entity_poly.pdbx_seq_one_letter_code
_entity_poly.pdbx_strand_id
1 'polypeptide(L)' 'MSYLAKGGHQHHIPLGPCLVERGSGQSVDIVWGEQGQSSANLPLEALAAAQAIGNLVLLD' A
#
# COMPACT_ATOMS: atom_id res chain seq x y z
N MET A 1 -3.29 -7.11 2.73
CA MET A 1 -3.76 -5.92 3.48
C MET A 1 -5.01 -5.36 2.82
N SER A 2 -6.07 -5.00 3.55
CA SER A 2 -7.25 -4.35 2.97
C SER A 2 -7.16 -2.83 2.97
N TYR A 3 -7.65 -2.18 1.92
CA TYR A 3 -7.68 -0.72 1.81
C TYR A 3 -8.98 -0.23 1.16
N LEU A 4 -9.33 1.04 1.38
CA LEU A 4 -10.50 1.65 0.75
C LEU A 4 -10.07 2.32 -0.56
N ALA A 5 -10.60 1.87 -1.69
CA ALA A 5 -10.35 2.53 -2.97
C ALA A 5 -11.21 3.78 -3.15
N LYS A 6 -10.82 4.65 -4.09
CA LYS A 6 -11.68 5.73 -4.59
C LYS A 6 -12.99 5.11 -5.10
N GLY A 7 -14.08 5.34 -4.37
CA GLY A 7 -15.37 4.70 -4.59
C GLY A 7 -15.96 3.99 -3.36
N GLY A 8 -15.20 3.90 -2.26
CA GLY A 8 -15.69 3.31 -1.00
C GLY A 8 -15.71 1.78 -1.02
N HIS A 9 -15.24 1.16 -2.10
CA HIS A 9 -15.06 -0.28 -2.16
C HIS A 9 -13.80 -0.69 -1.39
N GLN A 10 -13.91 -1.78 -0.63
CA GLN A 10 -12.77 -2.36 0.05
C GLN A 10 -12.02 -3.28 -0.92
N HIS A 11 -10.75 -3.00 -1.14
CA HIS A 11 -9.84 -3.80 -1.96
C HIS A 11 -8.77 -4.46 -1.10
N HIS A 12 -8.00 -5.38 -1.70
CA HIS A 12 -6.95 -6.10 -1.02
C HIS A 12 -5.64 -6.00 -1.81
N ILE A 13 -4.56 -5.59 -1.14
CA ILE A 13 -3.19 -5.71 -1.64
C ILE A 13 -2.71 -7.13 -1.30
N PRO A 14 -2.41 -7.97 -2.32
CA PRO A 14 -2.00 -9.35 -2.10
C PRO A 14 -0.68 -9.41 -1.30
N LEU A 15 -0.47 -10.53 -0.61
CA LEU A 15 0.80 -10.78 0.07
C LEU A 15 1.90 -11.03 -0.96
N GLY A 16 3.02 -10.33 -0.81
CA GLY A 16 4.17 -10.47 -1.68
C GLY A 16 5.01 -9.19 -1.77
N PRO A 17 6.10 -9.21 -2.54
CA PRO A 17 6.90 -8.03 -2.81
C PRO A 17 6.03 -6.92 -3.42
N CYS A 18 6.15 -5.72 -2.87
CA CYS A 18 5.57 -4.52 -3.42
C CYS A 18 6.59 -3.39 -3.33
N LEU A 19 6.48 -2.44 -4.26
CA LEU A 19 7.21 -1.19 -4.22
C LEU A 19 6.37 -0.18 -3.44
N VAL A 20 7.01 0.53 -2.51
CA VAL A 20 6.38 1.63 -1.76
C VAL A 20 7.09 2.92 -2.14
N GLU A 21 6.37 3.82 -2.80
CA GLU A 21 6.86 5.14 -3.17
C GLU A 21 6.18 6.19 -2.29
N ARG A 22 6.96 7.11 -1.73
CA ARG A 22 6.38 8.25 -1.01
C ARG A 22 5.84 9.25 -2.04
N GLY A 23 4.52 9.45 -2.01
CA GLY A 23 3.85 10.45 -2.84
C GLY A 23 4.07 11.87 -2.31
N SER A 24 3.42 12.85 -2.95
CA SER A 24 3.42 14.23 -2.47
C SER A 24 2.45 14.40 -1.28
N GLY A 25 2.97 14.88 -0.14
CA GLY A 25 2.17 15.13 1.06
C GLY A 25 2.14 13.94 2.03
N GLN A 26 0.94 13.57 2.47
CA GLN A 26 0.69 12.52 3.49
C GLN A 26 0.19 11.20 2.87
N SER A 27 0.55 10.93 1.62
CA SER A 27 0.17 9.69 0.92
C SER A 27 1.39 8.93 0.41
N VAL A 28 1.20 7.64 0.23
CA VAL A 28 2.16 6.69 -0.31
C VAL A 28 1.50 5.90 -1.41
N ASP A 29 2.23 5.69 -2.50
CA ASP A 29 1.83 4.82 -3.58
C ASP A 29 2.43 3.44 -3.32
N ILE A 30 1.56 2.44 -3.21
CA ILE A 30 1.97 1.04 -3.16
C ILE A 30 1.72 0.45 -4.53
N VAL A 31 2.76 -0.11 -5.15
CA VAL A 31 2.71 -0.74 -6.47
C VAL A 31 3.05 -2.21 -6.32
N TRP A 32 2.27 -3.09 -6.94
CA TRP A 32 2.47 -4.54 -6.90
C TRP A 32 2.11 -5.21 -8.23
N GLY A 33 2.39 -6.52 -8.28
CA GLY A 33 2.33 -7.32 -9.50
C GLY A 33 3.67 -7.31 -10.22
N GLU A 34 3.96 -8.40 -10.94
CA GLU A 34 5.27 -8.63 -11.59
C GLU A 34 5.72 -7.51 -12.53
N GLN A 35 4.78 -6.71 -13.05
CA GLN A 35 5.05 -5.61 -13.97
C GLN A 35 4.48 -4.27 -13.45
N GLY A 36 4.19 -4.18 -12.16
CA GLY A 36 3.60 -2.97 -11.55
C GLY A 36 2.21 -2.61 -12.08
N GLN A 37 1.47 -3.59 -12.58
CA GLN A 37 0.14 -3.39 -13.18
C GLN A 37 -0.95 -3.02 -12.16
N SER A 38 -0.63 -3.05 -10.86
CA SER A 38 -1.58 -2.70 -9.80
C SER A 38 -0.94 -1.69 -8.86
N SER A 39 -1.71 -0.67 -8.49
CA SER A 39 -1.28 0.33 -7.52
C SER A 39 -2.42 0.83 -6.65
N ALA A 40 -2.07 1.33 -5.47
CA ALA A 40 -2.97 1.98 -4.54
C ALA A 40 -2.28 3.18 -3.89
N ASN A 41 -2.93 4.34 -3.97
CA ASN A 41 -2.56 5.51 -3.18
C ASN A 41 -3.21 5.40 -1.81
N LEU A 42 -2.41 5.23 -0.78
CA LEU A 42 -2.86 5.11 0.61
C LEU A 42 -2.35 6.28 1.44
N PRO A 43 -3.06 6.68 2.49
CA PRO A 43 -2.53 7.68 3.39
C PRO A 43 -1.43 7.06 4.27
N LEU A 44 -0.48 7.88 4.73
CA LEU A 44 0.71 7.43 5.46
C LEU A 44 0.33 6.69 6.76
N GLU A 45 -0.77 7.06 7.42
CA GLU A 45 -1.25 6.36 8.61
C GLU A 45 -1.63 4.90 8.34
N ALA A 46 -2.14 4.58 7.15
CA ALA A 46 -2.49 3.22 6.79
C ALA A 46 -1.22 2.36 6.62
N LEU A 47 -0.15 2.95 6.09
CA LEU A 47 1.15 2.29 5.97
C LEU A 47 1.74 2.01 7.36
N ALA A 48 1.73 3.01 8.25
CA ALA A 48 2.22 2.85 9.62
C ALA A 48 1.43 1.77 10.39
N ALA A 49 0.10 1.75 10.25
CA ALA A 49 -0.74 0.72 10.86
C ALA A 49 -0.41 -0.68 10.32
N ALA A 50 -0.20 -0.82 9.01
CA ALA A 50 0.17 -2.10 8.39
C ALA A 50 1.55 -2.60 8.85
N GLN A 51 2.50 -1.69 9.03
CA GLN A 51 3.81 -2.02 9.58
C GLN A 51 3.72 -2.46 11.05
N ALA A 52 2.93 -1.76 11.86
CA ALA A 52 2.78 -2.06 13.29
C ALA A 52 2.20 -3.47 13.55
N ILE A 53 1.35 -3.97 12.65
CA ILE A 53 0.75 -5.31 12.74
C ILE A 53 1.52 -6.39 11.96
N GLY A 54 2.68 -6.05 11.38
CA GLY A 54 3.54 -7.00 10.66
C GLY A 54 3.04 -7.39 9.27
N ASN A 55 2.01 -6.72 8.74
CA ASN A 55 1.51 -6.98 7.38
C ASN A 55 2.36 -6.31 6.29
N LEU A 56 3.23 -5.39 6.69
CA LEU A 56 4.16 -4.70 5.81
C LEU A 56 5.53 -4.62 6.49
N VAL A 57 6.56 -5.03 5.77
CA VAL A 57 7.96 -4.88 6.16
C VAL A 57 8.63 -4.03 5.09
N LEU A 58 9.14 -2.87 5.49
CA LEU A 58 9.98 -2.06 4.61
C LEU A 58 11.38 -2.68 4.62
N LEU A 59 11.89 -2.95 3.43
CA LEU A 59 13.26 -3.41 3.22
C LEU A 59 14.07 -2.20 2.74
N ASP A 60 15.27 -2.03 3.29
CA ASP A 60 16.23 -0.99 2.89
C ASP A 60 16.91 -1.29 1.55
#